data_AF-A0A2V8IU47-F1
#
_entry.id   AF-A0A2V8IU47-F1
#
_cell.length_a   1.000
_cell.length_b   1.000
_cell.length_c   1.000
_cell.angle_alpha   90.00
_cell.angle_beta   90.00
_cell.angle_gamma   90.00
#
_symmetry.space_group_name_H-M   'P 1'
#
loop_
_entity.id
_entity.type
_entity.pdbx_description
1 polymer ?
#
loop_
_entity_poly.entity_id
_entity_poly.type
_entity_poly.pdbx_seq_one_letter_code
_entity_poly.pdbx_strand_id
1 'polypeptide(L)'
;ASGKTTARAVLGGTPWPGTSGLYWTDVEFPAPAEAGTHTFSLTSEHGGAHSEFSFIAVKPPDHSVTKETIADVEVRLGVYRSITDARGLATVDVPKGSYALTVWKLGYEHFSTELSVADTATIEVEIGVEPEPAEPYWM
;
A
#
# COMPACT_ATOMS: atom_id res chain seq x y z
N ALA A 1 25.71 11.75 1.61
CA ALA A 1 26.08 11.41 3.00
C ALA A 1 25.82 9.93 3.18
N SER A 2 26.81 9.14 3.61
CA SER A 2 26.63 7.69 3.78
C SER A 2 25.70 7.44 4.96
N GLY A 3 24.56 6.82 4.72
CA GLY A 3 23.76 6.21 5.79
C GLY A 3 24.56 5.08 6.47
N LYS A 4 24.04 4.58 7.60
CA LYS A 4 24.60 3.40 8.28
C LYS A 4 24.34 2.16 7.43
N THR A 5 25.36 1.35 7.13
CA THR A 5 25.16 0.04 6.49
C THR A 5 24.38 -0.88 7.43
N THR A 6 23.22 -1.36 6.98
CA THR A 6 22.33 -2.24 7.77
C THR A 6 22.42 -3.70 7.35
N ALA A 7 22.86 -4.00 6.12
CA ALA A 7 23.02 -5.35 5.60
C ALA A 7 24.08 -5.40 4.49
N ARG A 8 24.59 -6.59 4.22
CA ARG A 8 25.49 -6.90 3.09
C ARG A 8 25.21 -8.33 2.63
N ALA A 9 25.21 -8.55 1.32
CA ALA A 9 25.09 -9.86 0.71
C ALA A 9 26.10 -10.02 -0.42
N VAL A 10 26.39 -11.26 -0.79
CA VAL A 10 27.25 -11.62 -1.92
C VAL A 10 26.37 -12.31 -2.97
N LEU A 11 26.58 -11.97 -4.25
CA LEU A 11 25.90 -12.62 -5.36
C LEU A 11 26.19 -14.13 -5.35
N GLY A 12 25.15 -14.94 -5.54
CA GLY A 12 25.31 -16.38 -5.69
C GLY A 12 26.11 -16.71 -6.94
N GLY A 13 26.78 -17.87 -6.94
CA GLY A 13 27.61 -18.31 -8.07
C GLY A 13 26.82 -18.88 -9.27
N THR A 14 25.51 -19.06 -9.13
CA THR A 14 24.65 -19.58 -10.20
C THR A 14 23.76 -18.45 -10.74
N PRO A 15 23.72 -18.21 -12.06
CA PRO A 15 22.83 -17.21 -12.63
C PRO A 15 21.36 -17.61 -12.46
N TRP A 16 20.47 -16.63 -12.50
CA TRP A 16 19.03 -16.82 -12.43
C TRP A 16 18.57 -17.77 -13.55
N PRO A 17 17.69 -18.75 -13.26
CA PRO A 17 17.21 -19.72 -14.25
C PRO A 17 16.69 -19.04 -15.54
N GLY A 18 17.15 -19.53 -16.70
CA GLY A 18 16.80 -18.96 -18.00
C GLY A 18 17.64 -17.76 -18.43
N THR A 19 18.66 -17.38 -17.65
CA THR A 19 19.62 -16.31 -18.01
C THR A 19 21.04 -16.87 -18.12
N SER A 20 21.88 -16.21 -18.91
CA SER A 20 23.29 -16.58 -19.07
C SER A 20 24.24 -15.77 -18.18
N GLY A 21 23.73 -14.83 -17.37
CA GLY A 21 24.60 -13.91 -16.62
C GLY A 21 23.91 -12.98 -15.63
N LEU A 22 22.64 -13.20 -15.30
CA LEU A 22 21.97 -12.44 -14.24
C LEU A 22 22.21 -13.14 -12.90
N TYR A 23 23.21 -12.68 -12.16
CA TYR A 23 23.48 -13.20 -10.82
C TYR A 23 22.62 -12.48 -9.79
N TRP A 24 22.23 -13.20 -8.73
CA TRP A 24 21.29 -12.69 -7.74
C TRP A 24 21.66 -13.15 -6.33
N THR A 25 21.10 -12.47 -5.34
CA THR A 25 21.17 -12.83 -3.93
C THR A 25 20.02 -12.17 -3.19
N ASP A 26 19.60 -12.75 -2.08
CA ASP A 26 18.65 -12.13 -1.16
C ASP A 26 19.41 -11.26 -0.16
N VAL A 27 18.87 -10.06 0.09
CA VAL A 27 19.40 -9.14 1.09
C VAL A 27 18.42 -9.09 2.25
N GLU A 28 18.75 -9.74 3.35
CA GLU A 28 17.99 -9.64 4.61
C GLU A 28 18.48 -8.45 5.43
N PHE A 29 17.56 -7.65 5.94
CA PHE A 29 17.85 -6.51 6.81
C PHE A 29 16.72 -6.32 7.83
N PRO A 30 17.01 -5.74 9.00
CA PRO A 30 15.98 -5.53 10.02
C PRO A 30 14.92 -4.54 9.55
N ALA A 31 13.65 -4.89 9.76
CA ALA A 31 12.54 -3.97 9.51
C ALA A 31 12.66 -2.71 10.39
N PRO A 32 12.27 -1.52 9.89
CA PRO A 32 12.28 -0.31 10.71
C PRO A 32 11.35 -0.45 11.92
N ALA A 33 11.88 -0.22 13.13
CA ALA A 33 11.13 -0.34 14.37
C ALA A 33 10.31 0.94 14.71
N GLU A 34 10.71 2.08 14.17
CA GLU A 34 10.05 3.36 14.42
C GLU A 34 9.06 3.69 13.31
N ALA A 35 7.89 4.23 13.67
CA ALA A 35 6.92 4.69 12.68
C ALA A 35 7.48 5.88 11.88
N GLY A 36 7.21 5.92 10.58
CA GLY A 36 7.69 6.95 9.67
C GLY A 36 8.15 6.40 8.32
N THR A 37 8.59 7.31 7.46
CA THR A 37 9.19 6.96 6.16
C THR A 37 10.68 6.68 6.35
N HIS A 38 11.11 5.48 5.97
CA HIS A 38 12.50 5.04 6.02
C HIS A 38 12.99 4.79 4.60
N THR A 39 14.04 5.50 4.19
CA THR A 39 14.66 5.34 2.87
C THR A 39 15.97 4.58 3.00
N PHE A 40 16.14 3.59 2.12
CA PHE A 40 17.31 2.74 2.02
C PHE A 40 17.97 2.91 0.66
N SER A 41 19.29 2.78 0.65
CA SER A 41 20.09 2.76 -0.56
C SER A 41 20.83 1.43 -0.65
N LEU A 42 20.78 0.79 -1.82
CA LEU A 42 21.53 -0.40 -2.14
C LEU A 42 22.60 -0.02 -3.16
N THR A 43 23.86 -0.32 -2.85
CA THR A 43 24.99 -0.06 -3.73
C THR A 43 25.81 -1.32 -3.95
N SER A 44 26.36 -1.47 -5.17
CA SER A 44 27.33 -2.51 -5.48
C SER A 44 28.76 -2.05 -5.19
N GLU A 45 29.56 -2.89 -4.53
CA GLU A 45 30.99 -2.62 -4.32
C GLU A 45 31.80 -2.59 -5.62
N HIS A 46 31.33 -3.29 -6.67
CA HIS A 46 31.96 -3.26 -7.99
C HIS A 46 31.69 -1.94 -8.75
N GLY A 47 30.93 -1.02 -8.15
CA GLY A 47 30.63 0.29 -8.70
C GLY A 47 29.50 0.28 -9.73
N GLY A 48 28.92 1.45 -9.98
CA GLY A 48 27.97 1.69 -11.08
C GLY A 48 26.51 1.31 -10.82
N ALA A 49 26.22 0.36 -9.94
CA ALA A 49 24.85 0.00 -9.58
C ALA A 49 24.42 0.61 -8.24
N HIS A 50 23.34 1.39 -8.28
CA HIS A 50 22.69 2.02 -7.13
C HIS A 50 21.17 1.92 -7.29
N SER A 51 20.47 1.67 -6.18
CA SER A 51 19.02 1.73 -6.12
C SER A 51 18.59 2.33 -4.79
N GLU A 52 17.49 3.08 -4.80
CA GLU A 52 16.83 3.59 -3.59
C GLU A 52 15.42 3.04 -3.50
N PHE A 53 14.98 2.78 -2.28
CA PHE A 53 13.62 2.34 -1.98
C PHE A 53 13.24 2.78 -0.58
N SER A 54 11.94 2.87 -0.31
CA SER A 54 11.43 3.34 0.98
C SER A 54 10.32 2.46 1.51
N PHE A 55 10.26 2.34 2.83
CA PHE A 55 9.11 1.77 3.54
C PHE A 55 8.47 2.82 4.42
N ILE A 56 7.16 2.71 4.60
CA ILE A 56 6.44 3.44 5.64
C ILE A 56 6.17 2.44 6.75
N ALA A 57 6.89 2.58 7.85
CA ALA A 57 6.61 1.84 9.07
C ALA A 57 5.48 2.55 9.81
N VAL A 58 4.52 1.78 10.29
CA VAL A 58 3.32 2.27 10.97
C VAL A 58 3.28 1.68 12.37
N LYS A 59 2.60 2.37 13.29
CA LYS A 59 2.34 1.80 14.61
C LYS A 59 1.47 0.53 14.43
N PRO A 60 1.62 -0.48 15.30
CA PRO A 60 0.70 -1.61 15.34
C PRO A 60 -0.74 -1.09 15.37
N PRO A 61 -1.63 -1.64 14.55
CA PRO A 61 -3.02 -1.21 14.54
C PRO A 61 -3.72 -1.71 15.79
N ASP A 62 -4.44 -0.81 16.47
CA ASP A 62 -5.24 -1.12 17.66
C ASP A 62 -6.74 -1.29 17.33
N HIS A 63 -7.13 -0.97 16.09
CA HIS A 63 -8.53 -0.85 15.68
C HIS A 63 -8.75 -1.37 14.26
N SER A 64 -9.90 -2.02 14.06
CA SER A 64 -10.34 -2.55 12.76
C SER A 64 -11.56 -1.77 12.27
N VAL A 65 -11.51 -1.25 11.06
CA VAL A 65 -12.67 -0.62 10.41
C VAL A 65 -13.34 -1.62 9.49
N THR A 66 -14.57 -2.01 9.81
CA THR A 66 -15.39 -2.93 9.02
C THR A 66 -16.38 -2.13 8.17
N LYS A 67 -16.45 -2.45 6.86
CA LYS A 67 -17.32 -1.76 5.89
C LYS A 67 -18.19 -2.77 5.14
N GLU A 68 -19.50 -2.55 5.07
CA GLU A 68 -20.42 -3.28 4.17
C GLU A 68 -20.64 -2.47 2.87
N THR A 69 -20.43 -3.08 1.70
CA THR A 69 -20.62 -2.45 0.38
C THR A 69 -20.81 -3.52 -0.72
N ILE A 70 -20.51 -3.20 -1.97
CA ILE A 70 -20.38 -4.16 -3.08
C ILE A 70 -18.97 -4.76 -3.09
N ALA A 71 -18.80 -5.95 -3.66
CA ALA A 71 -17.49 -6.62 -3.76
C ALA A 71 -16.47 -5.85 -4.61
N ASP A 72 -15.17 -6.11 -4.40
CA ASP A 72 -14.05 -5.58 -5.19
C ASP A 72 -13.95 -4.04 -5.24
N VAL A 73 -14.24 -3.38 -4.13
CA VAL A 73 -14.05 -1.93 -3.93
C VAL A 73 -12.76 -1.69 -3.18
N GLU A 74 -11.93 -0.76 -3.66
CA GLU A 74 -10.74 -0.32 -2.94
C GLU A 74 -11.14 0.63 -1.82
N VAL A 75 -10.73 0.32 -0.60
CA VAL A 75 -10.91 1.16 0.59
C VAL A 75 -9.54 1.63 1.04
N ARG A 76 -9.37 2.94 1.20
CA ARG A 76 -8.13 3.58 1.66
C ARG A 76 -8.35 4.49 2.84
N LEU A 77 -7.41 4.43 3.77
CA LEU A 77 -7.25 5.38 4.88
C LEU A 77 -5.80 5.86 4.85
N GLY A 78 -5.49 6.86 4.03
CA GLY A 78 -4.11 7.27 3.77
C GLY A 78 -3.26 6.14 3.17
N VAL A 79 -2.30 5.61 3.92
CA VAL A 79 -1.39 4.52 3.48
C VAL A 79 -1.98 3.11 3.65
N TYR A 80 -3.02 2.98 4.48
CA TYR A 80 -3.69 1.71 4.72
C TYR A 80 -4.72 1.46 3.63
N ARG A 81 -4.75 0.23 3.13
CA ARG A 81 -5.68 -0.17 2.06
C ARG A 81 -6.21 -1.57 2.29
N SER A 82 -7.44 -1.79 1.84
CA SER A 82 -8.08 -3.11 1.80
C SER A 82 -9.02 -3.17 0.59
N ILE A 83 -9.41 -4.39 0.22
CA ILE A 83 -10.38 -4.64 -0.86
C ILE A 83 -11.54 -5.38 -0.24
N THR A 84 -12.75 -4.97 -0.58
CA THR A 84 -13.97 -5.60 -0.06
C THR A 84 -14.17 -6.99 -0.68
N ASP A 85 -14.50 -7.96 0.15
CA ASP A 85 -14.70 -9.35 -0.27
C ASP A 85 -16.02 -9.54 -1.06
N ALA A 86 -16.36 -10.80 -1.38
CA ALA A 86 -17.59 -11.16 -2.09
C ALA A 86 -18.89 -10.79 -1.34
N ARG A 87 -18.83 -10.56 -0.02
CA ARG A 87 -19.93 -10.07 0.81
C ARG A 87 -19.93 -8.54 0.92
N GLY A 88 -18.98 -7.88 0.26
CA GLY A 88 -18.80 -6.45 0.35
C GLY A 88 -18.07 -6.00 1.60
N LEU A 89 -17.43 -6.92 2.34
CA LEU A 89 -16.78 -6.62 3.60
C LEU A 89 -15.31 -6.26 3.40
N ALA A 90 -14.90 -5.07 3.84
CA ALA A 90 -13.48 -4.76 4.01
C ALA A 90 -13.16 -4.47 5.47
N THR A 91 -12.05 -5.03 5.93
CA THR A 91 -11.43 -4.68 7.21
C THR A 91 -10.13 -3.93 6.95
N VAL A 92 -9.97 -2.75 7.55
CA VAL A 92 -8.72 -1.98 7.53
C VAL A 92 -8.24 -1.76 8.95
N ASP A 93 -7.06 -2.30 9.25
CA ASP A 93 -6.43 -2.14 10.55
C ASP A 93 -5.59 -0.86 10.56
N VAL A 94 -5.95 0.11 11.40
CA VAL A 94 -5.30 1.42 11.47
C VAL A 94 -5.02 1.84 12.92
N PRO A 95 -3.96 2.63 13.17
CA PRO A 95 -3.77 3.30 14.45
C PRO A 95 -4.86 4.33 14.72
N LYS A 96 -4.97 4.76 15.98
CA LYS A 96 -5.76 5.93 16.35
C LYS A 96 -5.28 7.19 15.62
N GLY A 97 -6.21 7.92 15.01
CA GLY A 97 -5.89 9.14 14.28
C GLY A 97 -7.01 9.62 13.36
N SER A 98 -6.77 10.75 12.71
CA SER A 98 -7.66 11.29 11.66
C SER A 98 -7.14 10.89 10.29
N TYR A 99 -8.02 10.35 9.46
CA TYR A 99 -7.72 9.84 8.14
C TYR A 99 -8.75 10.35 7.13
N ALA A 100 -8.32 10.58 5.89
CA ALA A 100 -9.24 10.66 4.77
C ALA A 100 -9.59 9.23 4.35
N LEU A 101 -10.84 8.84 4.56
CA LEU A 101 -11.42 7.61 4.03
C LEU A 101 -11.76 7.85 2.57
N THR A 102 -11.11 7.10 1.68
CA THR A 102 -11.39 7.12 0.25
C THR A 102 -11.88 5.76 -0.18
N VAL A 103 -12.95 5.73 -0.96
CA VAL A 103 -13.56 4.53 -1.50
C VAL A 103 -13.68 4.70 -2.99
N TRP A 104 -13.15 3.72 -3.73
CA TRP A 104 -13.11 3.80 -5.18
C TRP A 104 -13.35 2.44 -5.84
N LYS A 105 -14.11 2.46 -6.93
CA LYS A 105 -14.30 1.35 -7.86
C LYS A 105 -14.64 1.93 -9.24
N LEU A 106 -14.11 1.31 -10.30
CA LEU A 106 -14.41 1.73 -11.66
C LEU A 106 -15.93 1.66 -11.94
N GLY A 107 -16.49 2.72 -12.54
CA GLY A 107 -17.92 2.85 -12.82
C GLY A 107 -18.76 3.30 -11.62
N TYR A 108 -18.14 3.66 -10.50
CA TYR A 108 -18.79 4.21 -9.32
C TYR A 108 -18.26 5.60 -9.01
N GLU A 109 -19.10 6.41 -8.40
CA GLU A 109 -18.69 7.72 -7.90
C GLU A 109 -17.58 7.56 -6.85
N HIS A 110 -16.57 8.41 -6.97
CA HIS A 110 -15.50 8.48 -5.99
C HIS A 110 -16.03 9.06 -4.68
N PHE A 111 -15.95 8.28 -3.59
CA PHE A 111 -16.36 8.71 -2.27
C PHE A 111 -15.15 9.07 -1.41
N SER A 112 -15.23 10.21 -0.72
CA SER A 112 -14.20 10.64 0.23
C SER A 112 -14.82 11.35 1.43
N THR A 113 -14.43 10.95 2.63
CA THR A 113 -14.83 11.62 3.89
C THR A 113 -13.68 11.66 4.88
N GLU A 114 -13.67 12.66 5.76
CA GLU A 114 -12.79 12.61 6.92
C GLU A 114 -13.36 11.64 7.97
N LEU A 115 -12.47 10.84 8.54
CA LEU A 115 -12.78 9.87 9.58
C LEU A 115 -11.81 10.05 10.75
N SER A 116 -12.36 10.25 11.94
CA SER A 116 -11.59 10.21 13.20
C SER A 116 -11.73 8.84 13.83
N VAL A 117 -10.67 8.02 13.78
CA VAL A 117 -10.61 6.72 14.43
C VAL A 117 -10.12 6.95 15.85
N ALA A 118 -11.07 7.02 16.79
CA ALA A 118 -10.77 7.12 18.22
C ALA A 118 -10.68 5.76 18.91
N ASP A 119 -11.48 4.79 18.42
CA ASP A 119 -11.65 3.40 18.84
C ASP A 119 -12.11 2.55 17.61
N THR A 120 -12.23 1.23 17.75
CA THR A 120 -12.77 0.33 16.72
C THR A 120 -14.16 0.79 16.28
N ALA A 121 -14.30 1.10 14.99
CA ALA A 121 -15.51 1.67 14.42
C ALA A 121 -15.95 0.89 13.17
N THR A 122 -17.24 0.62 13.05
CA THR A 122 -17.85 0.11 11.81
C THR A 122 -18.47 1.30 11.08
N ILE A 123 -18.22 1.39 9.77
CA ILE A 123 -18.67 2.54 8.96
C ILE A 123 -19.38 1.99 7.73
N GLU A 124 -20.64 2.35 7.60
CA GLU A 124 -21.42 2.12 6.39
C GLU A 124 -21.19 3.28 5.43
N VAL A 125 -20.90 2.96 4.17
CA VAL A 125 -20.69 3.93 3.11
C VAL A 125 -21.44 3.47 1.87
N GLU A 126 -22.43 4.26 1.48
CA GLU A 126 -23.12 4.10 0.21
C GLU A 126 -22.36 4.83 -0.90
N ILE A 127 -22.12 4.14 -2.01
CA ILE A 127 -21.48 4.72 -3.20
C ILE A 127 -22.45 4.69 -4.38
N GLY A 128 -22.63 5.84 -5.03
CA GLY A 128 -23.42 5.96 -6.25
C GLY A 128 -22.71 5.31 -7.45
N VAL A 129 -23.49 4.88 -8.44
CA VAL A 129 -22.96 4.52 -9.77
C VAL A 129 -22.65 5.81 -10.50
N GLU A 130 -21.48 5.91 -11.12
CA GLU A 130 -21.16 7.09 -11.92
C GLU A 130 -22.12 7.12 -13.13
N PRO A 131 -22.86 8.21 -13.36
CA PRO A 131 -23.75 8.27 -14.51
C PRO A 131 -22.93 8.21 -15.79
N GLU A 132 -23.34 7.36 -16.75
CA GLU A 132 -22.73 7.40 -18.07
C GLU A 132 -22.82 8.84 -18.62
N PRO A 133 -21.71 9.40 -19.14
CA PRO A 133 -21.75 10.70 -19.74
C PRO A 133 -22.80 10.66 -20.86
N ALA A 134 -23.81 11.51 -20.76
CA ALA A 134 -24.83 11.61 -21.80
C ALA A 134 -24.13 11.99 -23.10
N GLU A 135 -23.93 11.01 -23.99
CA GLU A 135 -23.40 11.30 -25.31
C GLU A 135 -24.41 12.20 -26.01
N PRO A 136 -24.03 13.44 -26.39
CA PRO A 136 -24.94 14.29 -27.11
C PRO A 136 -25.29 13.59 -28.43
N TYR A 137 -26.59 13.34 -28.63
CA TYR A 137 -27.15 12.77 -29.86
C TYR A 137 -26.94 13.75 -31.03
N TRP A 138 -25.74 13.79 -31.59
CA TRP A 138 -25.52 14.24 -32.96
C TRP A 138 -25.06 13.03 -33.77
N MET A 139 -26.07 12.47 -34.45
CA MET A 139 -25.93 11.81 -35.74
C MET A 139 -25.45 12.80 -36.81
#